data_AF-A0A954C6G2-F1
#
_entry.id   AF-A0A954C6G2-F1
#
_cell.length_a   1.000
_cell.length_b   1.000
_cell.length_c   1.000
_cell.angle_alpha   90.00
_cell.angle_beta   90.00
_cell.angle_gamma   90.00
#
_symmetry.space_group_name_H-M   'P 1'
#
loop_
_entity.id
_entity.type
_entity.pdbx_description
1 polymer ?
#
loop_
_entity_poly.entity_id
_entity_poly.type
_entity_poly.pdbx_seq_one_letter_code
_entity_poly.pdbx_strand_id
1 'polypeptide(L)' 'MVLRLALALSALAALAHAEPTLHERVVALRPAREAWQRVGWLTDLSLARRKAAELQRPLFVWAMNGHPLGCT' A
#
# COMPACT_ATOMS: atom_id res chain seq x y z
N MET A 1 18.67 20.33 -42.10
CA MET A 1 17.41 20.64 -41.37
C MET A 1 16.73 19.37 -40.84
N VAL A 2 16.59 18.32 -41.66
CA VAL A 2 15.92 17.05 -41.31
C VAL A 2 16.55 16.32 -40.11
N LEU A 3 17.89 16.23 -40.02
CA LEU A 3 18.59 15.53 -38.94
C LEU A 3 18.36 16.15 -37.55
N ARG A 4 18.30 17.48 -37.48
CA ARG A 4 18.04 18.21 -36.22
C ARG A 4 16.59 18.01 -35.75
N LEU A 5 15.66 17.98 -36.69
CA LEU A 5 14.24 17.73 -36.41
C LEU A 5 14.05 16.29 -35.89
N ALA A 6 14.69 15.31 -36.53
CA ALA A 6 14.65 13.92 -36.09
C ALA A 6 15.22 13.73 -34.67
N LEU A 7 16.38 14.33 -34.37
CA LEU A 7 16.97 14.30 -33.03
C LEU A 7 16.08 14.94 -31.95
N ALA A 8 15.43 16.07 -32.27
CA ALA A 8 14.50 16.73 -31.36
C ALA A 8 13.25 15.88 -31.09
N LEU A 9 12.71 15.21 -32.12
CA LEU A 9 11.59 14.27 -31.98
C LEU A 9 11.96 13.04 -31.15
N SER A 10 13.16 12.48 -31.34
CA SER A 10 13.65 11.35 -30.54
C SER A 10 13.85 11.71 -29.07
N ALA A 11 14.41 12.89 -28.78
CA ALA A 11 14.58 13.37 -27.41
C ALA A 11 13.24 13.63 -26.70
N LEU A 12 12.26 14.20 -27.42
CA LEU A 12 10.91 14.43 -26.90
C LEU A 12 10.19 13.10 -26.61
N ALA A 13 10.35 12.10 -27.47
CA ALA A 13 9.81 10.75 -27.24
C ALA A 13 10.45 10.06 -26.01
N ALA A 14 11.77 10.20 -25.83
CA ALA A 14 12.47 9.63 -24.68
C ALA A 14 12.02 10.27 -23.35
N LEU A 15 11.79 11.59 -23.33
CA LEU A 15 11.24 12.30 -22.17
C LEU A 15 9.77 11.90 -21.89
N ALA A 16 9.01 11.54 -22.93
CA ALA A 16 7.64 11.05 -22.80
C ALA A 16 7.57 9.59 -22.30
N HIS A 17 8.65 8.82 -22.40
CA HIS A 17 8.73 7.40 -22.02
C HIS A 17 9.49 7.16 -20.71
N ALA A 18 9.43 8.11 -19.77
CA ALA A 18 9.97 7.89 -18.44
C ALA A 18 9.27 6.68 -17.80
N GLU A 19 10.01 5.58 -17.63
CA GLU A 19 9.50 4.35 -17.04
C GLU A 19 9.10 4.60 -15.58
N PRO A 20 7.89 4.17 -15.15
CA PRO A 20 7.49 4.28 -13.76
C PRO A 20 8.42 3.44 -12.89
N THR A 21 8.79 4.02 -11.76
CA THR A 21 9.57 3.34 -10.72
C THR A 21 8.85 2.09 -10.24
N LEU A 22 9.61 1.16 -9.63
CA LEU A 22 9.02 -0.02 -8.99
C LEU A 22 7.93 0.39 -7.98
N HIS A 23 8.14 1.48 -7.23
CA HIS A 23 7.16 1.97 -6.26
C HIS A 23 5.84 2.37 -6.93
N GLU A 24 5.89 3.16 -8.00
CA GLU A 24 4.71 3.59 -8.75
C GLU A 24 3.95 2.40 -9.35
N ARG A 25 4.69 1.43 -9.90
CA ARG A 25 4.11 0.20 -10.45
C ARG A 25 3.42 -0.63 -9.37
N VAL A 26 4.05 -0.79 -8.19
CA VAL A 26 3.46 -1.52 -7.07
C VAL A 26 2.22 -0.79 -6.54
N VAL A 27 2.26 0.54 -6.43
CA VAL A 27 1.10 1.34 -6.00
C VAL A 27 -0.05 1.21 -6.98
N ALA A 28 0.20 1.24 -8.29
CA ALA A 28 -0.83 1.08 -9.32
C ALA A 28 -1.53 -0.29 -9.29
N LEU A 29 -0.86 -1.33 -8.80
CA LEU A 29 -1.42 -2.68 -8.65
C LEU A 29 -2.19 -2.88 -7.34
N ARG A 30 -2.13 -1.93 -6.40
CA ARG A 30 -2.83 -2.08 -5.14
C ARG A 30 -4.35 -1.99 -5.38
N PRO A 31 -5.14 -2.91 -4.82
CA PRO A 31 -6.58 -2.76 -4.81
C PRO A 31 -6.98 -1.49 -4.07
N ALA A 32 -8.20 -1.02 -4.31
CA ALA A 32 -8.76 0.11 -3.59
C ALA A 32 -8.69 -0.14 -2.07
N ARG A 33 -8.50 0.94 -1.30
CA ARG A 33 -8.40 0.85 0.15
C ARG A 33 -9.65 0.21 0.74
N GLU A 34 -9.49 -0.88 1.47
CA GLU A 34 -10.59 -1.55 2.12
C GLU A 34 -11.00 -0.84 3.42
N ALA A 35 -12.23 -1.03 3.88
CA ALA A 35 -12.76 -0.36 5.06
C ALA A 35 -11.91 -0.60 6.32
N TRP A 36 -11.39 -1.82 6.44
CA TRP A 36 -10.60 -2.29 7.56
C TRP A 36 -9.25 -1.57 7.70
N GLN A 37 -8.70 -1.07 6.59
CA GLN A 37 -7.46 -0.29 6.57
C GLN A 37 -7.62 1.11 7.15
N ARG A 38 -8.86 1.56 7.41
CA ARG A 38 -9.16 2.86 8.04
C ARG A 38 -9.25 2.79 9.56
N VAL A 39 -9.34 1.58 10.13
CA VAL A 39 -9.43 1.41 11.57
C VAL A 39 -8.06 1.71 12.20
N GLY A 40 -8.04 2.52 13.26
CA GLY A 40 -6.84 2.81 14.03
C GLY A 40 -6.46 1.64 14.94
N TRP A 41 -5.96 0.55 14.35
CA TRP A 41 -5.59 -0.67 15.07
C TRP A 41 -4.56 -0.38 16.17
N LEU A 42 -4.82 -0.89 17.38
CA LEU A 42 -3.83 -0.94 18.44
C LEU A 42 -2.94 -2.16 18.23
N THR A 43 -1.63 -1.96 18.20
CA THR A 43 -0.64 -3.04 17.97
C THR A 43 -0.11 -3.65 19.27
N ASP A 44 -0.33 -2.99 20.41
CA ASP A 44 -0.05 -3.54 21.74
C ASP A 44 -1.32 -4.13 22.35
N LEU A 45 -1.34 -5.46 22.47
CA LEU A 45 -2.45 -6.21 23.03
C LEU A 45 -2.71 -5.88 24.50
N SER A 46 -1.66 -5.62 25.28
CA SER A 46 -1.80 -5.29 26.71
C SER A 46 -2.40 -3.90 26.91
N LEU A 47 -2.00 -2.93 26.08
CA LEU A 47 -2.63 -1.62 26.04
C LEU A 47 -4.11 -1.72 25.62
N ALA A 48 -4.40 -2.46 24.55
CA ALA A 48 -5.76 -2.63 24.04
C ALA A 48 -6.68 -3.28 25.09
N ARG A 49 -6.19 -4.30 25.79
CA ARG A 49 -6.92 -4.97 26.88
C ARG A 49 -7.26 -4.02 28.03
N ARG A 50 -6.31 -3.20 28.50
CA ARG A 50 -6.56 -2.21 29.56
C ARG A 50 -7.62 -1.20 29.14
N LYS A 51 -7.50 -0.62 27.94
CA LYS A 51 -8.49 0.33 27.40
C LYS A 51 -9.89 -0.27 27.27
N ALA A 52 -10.00 -1.52 26.81
CA ALA A 52 -11.28 -2.20 26.70
C ALA A 52 -11.96 -2.37 28.08
N ALA A 53 -11.19 -2.72 29.11
CA ALA A 53 -11.68 -2.85 30.47
C ALA A 53 -12.10 -1.49 31.07
N GLU A 54 -11.29 -0.45 30.91
CA GLU A 54 -11.58 0.92 31.35
C GLU A 54 -12.86 1.46 30.72
N LEU A 55 -13.08 1.19 29.43
CA LEU A 55 -14.26 1.62 28.69
C LEU A 55 -15.47 0.68 28.85
N GLN A 56 -15.31 -0.44 29.55
CA GLN A 56 -16.31 -1.52 29.66
C GLN A 56 -16.85 -1.98 28.30
N ARG A 57 -15.96 -2.12 27.32
CA ARG A 57 -16.30 -2.55 25.94
C ARG A 57 -15.61 -3.86 25.59
N PRO A 58 -16.24 -4.70 24.74
CA PRO A 58 -15.58 -5.90 24.24
C PRO A 58 -14.35 -5.55 23.41
N LEU A 59 -13.32 -6.40 23.49
CA LEU A 59 -12.11 -6.30 22.68
C LEU A 59 -12.25 -7.14 21.41
N PHE A 60 -12.22 -6.49 20.24
CA PHE A 60 -12.11 -7.18 18.95
C PHE A 60 -10.64 -7.36 18.59
N VAL A 61 -10.18 -8.61 18.50
CA VAL A 61 -8.81 -8.95 18.12
C VAL A 61 -8.81 -9.41 16.67
N TRP A 62 -8.10 -8.67 15.83
CA TRP A 62 -7.81 -9.11 14.47
C TRP A 62 -6.38 -9.58 14.37
N ALA A 63 -6.22 -10.90 14.29
CA ALA A 63 -4.95 -11.54 14.08
C ALA A 63 -5.08 -12.58 12.96
N MET A 64 -4.05 -12.71 12.13
CA MET A 64 -3.85 -13.89 11.32
C MET A 64 -2.95 -14.85 12.10
N ASN A 65 -3.34 -16.13 12.16
CA ASN A 65 -2.43 -17.22 12.46
C ASN A 65 -1.34 -17.25 11.36
N GLY A 66 -0.07 -17.18 11.75
CA GLY A 66 1.06 -16.82 10.90
C GLY A 66 1.45 -17.79 9.76
N HIS A 67 0.55 -18.66 9.28
CA HIS A 67 0.78 -19.37 8.03
C HIS A 67 0.30 -18.48 6.86
N PRO A 68 1.18 -17.99 5.99
CA PRO A 68 0.81 -17.05 4.92
C PRO A 68 -0.22 -17.61 3.91
N LEU A 69 -0.37 -18.94 3.85
CA LEU A 69 -1.39 -19.67 3.09
C LEU A 69 -2.55 -20.24 3.94
N GLY A 70 -2.57 -20.02 5.26
CA GLY A 70 -3.61 -20.56 6.15
C GLY A 70 -3.64 -22.10 6.27
N CYS A 71 -2.62 -22.81 5.80
CA CYS A 71 -2.54 -24.27 5.90
C CYS A 71 -2.06 -24.68 7.31
N THR A 72 -3.00 -25.11 8.16
CA THR A 72 -2.74 -25.98 9.31
C THR A 72 -3.20 -27.39 8.98
#